data_AF-A0A3C2D4D1-F1
#
_entry.id   AF-A0A3C2D4D1-F1
#
_cell.length_a   1.000
_cell.length_b   1.000
_cell.length_c   1.000
_cell.angle_alpha   90.00
_cell.angle_beta   90.00
_cell.angle_gamma   90.00
#
_symmetry.space_group_name_H-M   'P 1'
#
loop_
_entity.id
_entity.type
_entity.pdbx_description
1 polymer ?
#
loop_
_entity_poly.entity_id
_entity_poly.type
_entity_poly.pdbx_seq_one_letter_code
_entity_poly.pdbx_strand_id
1 'polypeptide(L)' 'MKAINIELDKSQFLKIINQLDDNDKFELFNELKKSLFLKRFNILLKSTRTDELTMDEITKEVESVRKQRYEEGKQII' A
#
# COMPACT_ATOMS: atom_id res chain seq x y z
N MET A 1 -36.84 -21.35 17.81
CA MET A 1 -36.06 -20.18 18.28
C MET A 1 -36.48 -18.97 17.45
N LYS A 2 -36.98 -17.90 18.05
CA LYS A 2 -37.24 -16.63 17.34
C LYS A 2 -35.89 -15.96 17.10
N ALA A 3 -35.49 -15.81 15.85
CA ALA A 3 -34.33 -14.99 15.49
C ALA A 3 -34.72 -13.52 15.68
N ILE A 4 -34.01 -12.83 16.57
CA ILE A 4 -34.15 -11.38 16.74
C ILE A 4 -33.11 -10.76 15.83
N ASN A 5 -33.55 -10.05 14.79
CA ASN A 5 -32.66 -9.31 13.91
C ASN A 5 -32.37 -7.96 14.57
N ILE A 6 -31.14 -7.77 15.04
CA ILE A 6 -30.69 -6.51 15.64
C ILE A 6 -29.87 -5.79 14.58
N GLU A 7 -30.43 -4.72 14.03
CA GLU A 7 -29.67 -3.81 13.19
C GLU A 7 -28.83 -2.90 14.09
N LEU A 8 -27.52 -3.15 14.13
CA LEU A 8 -26.57 -2.33 14.85
C LEU A 8 -25.97 -1.29 13.91
N ASP A 9 -26.08 -0.03 14.30
CA ASP A 9 -25.33 1.03 13.63
C ASP A 9 -23.84 1.01 14.04
N LYS A 10 -23.00 1.73 13.28
CA LYS A 10 -21.56 1.81 13.56
C LYS A 10 -21.24 2.29 14.99
N SER A 11 -22.03 3.23 15.52
CA SER A 11 -21.79 3.82 16.83
C SER A 11 -22.11 2.84 17.96
N GLN A 12 -23.17 2.04 17.80
CA GLN A 12 -23.56 0.98 18.70
C GLN A 12 -22.53 -0.16 18.67
N PHE A 13 -22.06 -0.54 17.50
CA PHE A 13 -21.01 -1.55 17.35
C PHE A 13 -19.70 -1.13 18.05
N LEU A 14 -19.29 0.14 17.91
CA LEU A 14 -18.10 0.65 18.61
C LEU A 14 -18.26 0.66 20.14
N LYS A 15 -19.47 0.96 20.65
CA LYS A 15 -19.74 0.87 22.09
C LYS A 15 -19.56 -0.55 22.60
N ILE A 16 -20.01 -1.55 21.85
CA ILE A 16 -19.84 -2.96 22.18
C ILE A 16 -18.36 -3.34 22.19
N ILE A 17 -17.61 -2.98 21.13
CA ILE A 17 -16.17 -3.25 21.08
C ILE A 17 -15.43 -2.64 22.26
N ASN A 18 -15.79 -1.42 22.67
CA ASN A 18 -15.13 -0.75 23.78
C ASN A 18 -15.35 -1.46 25.12
N GLN A 19 -16.43 -2.21 25.27
CA GLN A 19 -16.75 -3.00 26.47
C GLN A 19 -16.04 -4.35 26.52
N LEU A 20 -15.45 -4.81 25.40
CA LEU A 20 -14.65 -6.04 25.37
C LEU A 20 -13.37 -5.89 26.20
N ASP A 21 -12.84 -7.03 26.66
CA ASP A 21 -11.53 -7.07 27.29
C ASP A 21 -10.40 -6.87 26.25
N ASP A 22 -9.17 -6.72 26.71
CA ASP A 22 -8.05 -6.43 25.83
C ASP A 22 -7.71 -7.62 24.91
N ASN A 23 -7.95 -8.86 25.36
CA ASN A 23 -7.70 -10.06 24.56
C ASN A 23 -8.67 -10.16 23.38
N ASP A 24 -9.96 -9.97 23.63
CA ASP A 24 -11.00 -10.00 22.59
C ASP A 24 -10.82 -8.84 21.60
N LYS A 25 -10.44 -7.65 22.10
CA LYS A 25 -10.08 -6.52 21.22
C LYS A 25 -8.89 -6.86 20.33
N PHE A 26 -7.89 -7.54 20.87
CA PHE A 26 -6.71 -7.93 20.11
C PHE A 26 -7.03 -8.99 19.05
N GLU A 27 -7.88 -9.97 19.38
CA GLU A 27 -8.36 -10.97 18.43
C GLU A 27 -9.15 -10.31 17.29
N LEU A 28 -10.11 -9.44 17.62
CA LEU A 28 -10.88 -8.67 16.64
C LEU A 28 -9.98 -7.82 15.75
N PHE A 29 -8.98 -7.16 16.32
CA PHE A 29 -7.99 -6.41 15.56
C PHE A 29 -7.24 -7.31 14.57
N ASN A 30 -6.82 -8.51 14.96
CA ASN A 30 -6.11 -9.42 14.07
C ASN A 30 -6.98 -9.90 12.91
N GLU A 31 -8.25 -10.23 13.15
CA GLU A 31 -9.19 -10.64 12.10
C GLU A 31 -9.51 -9.48 11.13
N LEU A 32 -9.73 -8.27 11.65
CA LEU A 32 -9.86 -7.07 10.83
C LEU A 32 -8.57 -6.77 10.05
N LYS A 33 -7.40 -6.97 10.65
CA LYS A 33 -6.12 -6.78 9.99
C LYS A 33 -5.92 -7.76 8.84
N LYS A 34 -6.32 -9.03 8.98
CA LYS A 34 -6.27 -10.05 7.93
C LYS A 34 -7.22 -9.69 6.78
N SER A 35 -8.49 -9.43 7.06
CA SER A 35 -9.49 -9.11 6.03
C SER A 35 -9.16 -7.83 5.25
N LEU A 36 -8.59 -6.82 5.93
CA LEU A 36 -8.19 -5.56 5.30
C LEU A 36 -6.82 -5.61 4.61
N PHE A 37 -6.12 -6.75 4.62
CA PHE A 37 -4.78 -6.88 4.05
C PHE A 37 -4.74 -6.48 2.57
N LEU A 38 -5.59 -7.05 1.73
CA LEU A 38 -5.61 -6.76 0.29
C LEU A 38 -5.84 -5.28 0.00
N LYS A 39 -6.74 -4.64 0.76
CA LYS A 39 -7.02 -3.21 0.61
C LYS A 39 -5.79 -2.37 0.97
N ARG A 40 -5.15 -2.66 2.10
CA ARG A 40 -3.91 -1.97 2.51
C ARG A 40 -2.77 -2.19 1.52
N PHE A 41 -2.61 -3.43 1.05
CA PHE A 41 -1.59 -3.79 0.08
C PHE A 41 -1.78 -3.06 -1.26
N ASN A 42 -3.01 -3.00 -1.77
CA ASN A 42 -3.30 -2.27 -3.00
C ASN A 42 -3.09 -0.75 -2.85
N ILE A 43 -3.39 -0.18 -1.69
CA ILE A 43 -3.07 1.23 -1.40
C ILE A 43 -1.56 1.45 -1.42
N LEU A 44 -0.80 0.57 -0.76
CA LEU A 44 0.65 0.61 -0.77
C LEU A 44 1.20 0.51 -2.20
N LEU A 45 0.76 -0.49 -2.96
CA LEU A 45 1.20 -0.72 -4.33
C LEU A 45 0.92 0.48 -5.23
N LYS A 46 -0.22 1.17 -5.05
CA LYS A 46 -0.53 2.43 -5.74
C LYS A 46 0.41 3.55 -5.32
N SER A 47 0.70 3.69 -4.03
CA SER A 47 1.60 4.74 -3.54
C SER A 47 3.05 4.55 -3.98
N THR A 48 3.46 3.31 -4.22
CA THR A 48 4.81 2.98 -4.69
C THR A 48 4.91 2.89 -6.21
N ARG A 49 3.79 3.02 -6.93
CA ARG A 49 3.81 2.98 -8.38
C ARG A 49 4.45 4.26 -8.89
N THR A 50 5.65 4.12 -9.46
CA THR A 50 6.30 5.16 -10.24
C THR A 50 5.81 5.09 -11.68
N ASP A 51 5.99 6.18 -12.42
CA ASP A 51 5.84 6.13 -13.87
C ASP A 51 6.79 5.07 -14.44
N GLU A 52 6.31 4.32 -15.43
CA GLU A 52 7.13 3.34 -16.13
C GLU A 52 8.11 4.08 -17.02
N LEU A 53 9.41 3.82 -16.84
CA LEU A 53 10.45 4.33 -17.72
C LEU A 53 10.32 3.68 -19.09
N THR A 54 10.10 4.49 -20.12
CA THR A 54 10.13 4.05 -21.51
C THR A 54 11.57 3.78 -21.95
N MET A 55 11.75 2.89 -22.93
CA MET A 55 13.08 2.64 -23.52
C MET A 55 13.67 3.92 -24.12
N ASP A 56 12.85 4.81 -24.65
CA ASP A 56 13.30 6.08 -25.22
C ASP A 56 13.85 7.02 -24.14
N GLU A 57 13.22 7.10 -22.96
CA GLU A 57 13.74 7.87 -21.82
C GLU A 57 15.07 7.31 -21.32
N ILE A 58 15.17 5.98 -21.25
CA ILE A 58 16.42 5.29 -20.87
C ILE A 58 17.52 5.60 -21.88
N THR A 59 17.26 5.45 -23.18
CA THR A 59 18.24 5.74 -24.24
C THR A 59 18.68 7.20 -24.21
N LYS A 60 17.73 8.14 -24.04
CA LYS A 60 18.05 9.56 -23.98
C LYS A 60 19.01 9.89 -22.84
N GLU A 61 18.76 9.35 -21.65
CA GLU A 61 19.64 9.55 -20.49
C GLU A 61 21.02 8.92 -20.72
N VAL A 62 21.07 7.69 -21.24
CA VAL A 62 22.34 6.99 -21.54
C VAL A 62 23.17 7.74 -22.56
N GLU A 63 22.58 8.22 -23.66
CA GLU A 63 23.31 8.99 -24.67
C GLU A 63 23.75 10.35 -24.15
N SER A 64 22.95 11.01 -23.29
CA SER A 64 23.34 12.25 -22.61
C SER A 64 24.61 12.03 -21.78
N VAL A 65 24.64 10.97 -20.97
CA VAL A 65 25.80 10.63 -20.13
C VAL A 65 27.00 10.21 -20.99
N ARG A 66 26.82 9.46 -22.07
CA ARG A 66 27.91 9.13 -23.01
C ARG A 66 28.50 10.39 -23.61
N LYS A 67 27.67 11.31 -24.11
CA LYS A 67 28.13 12.56 -24.70
C LYS A 67 28.94 13.38 -23.68
N GLN A 68 28.43 13.51 -22.45
CA GLN A 68 29.16 14.18 -21.38
C GLN A 68 30.52 13.53 -21.10
N ARG A 69 30.58 12.19 -20.99
CA ARG A 69 31.85 11.48 -20.74
C ARG A 69 32.84 11.60 -21.89
N TYR A 70 32.35 11.64 -23.13
CA TYR A 70 33.17 11.87 -24.31
C TYR A 70 33.78 13.28 -24.29
N GLU A 71 32.97 14.30 -24.01
CA GLU A 71 33.42 15.70 -23.88
C GLU A 71 34.43 15.89 -22.74
N GLU A 72 34.25 15.18 -21.61
CA GLU A 72 35.18 15.18 -20.48
C GLU A 72 36.45 14.35 -20.70
N GLY A 73 36.59 13.66 -21.84
CA GLY A 73 37.74 12.79 -22.14
C GLY A 73 37.86 11.56 -21.23
N LYS A 74 36.77 11.20 -20.53
CA LYS A 74 36.70 10.05 -19.60
C LYS A 74 36.13 8.80 -20.25
N GLN A 75 35.80 8.86 -21.54
CA GLN A 75 35.27 7.73 -22.28
C GLN A 75 36.41 6.79 -22.69
N ILE A 76 36.49 5.65 -22.00
CA ILE A 76 37.41 4.56 -22.34
C ILE A 76 36.81 3.83 -23.55
N ILE A 77 37.61 3.71 -24.62
CA ILE A 77 37.25 3.02 -25.87
C ILE A 77 37.22 1.50 -25.62
#